data_AF-A0A453QXK6-F1
#
_entry.id   AF-A0A453QXK6-F1
#
_cell.length_a   1.000
_cell.length_b   1.000
_cell.length_c   1.000
_cell.angle_alpha   90.00
_cell.angle_beta   90.00
_cell.angle_gamma   90.00
#
_symmetry.space_group_name_H-M   'P 1'
#
loop_
_entity.id
_entity.type
_entity.pdbx_description
1 polymer ?
#
loop_
_entity_poly.entity_id
_entity_poly.type
_entity_poly.pdbx_seq_one_letter_code
_entity_poly.pdbx_strand_id
1 'polypeptide(L)'
;MPHPDERVEYELWTNSNDECGPLCDEQAAFVRSFRGHAQILERGGYARFTPHYITWYCPEAFRLTRQCQSQCINHGRYVVHAHTRHCRSRKLSLVKSLKRCCWLCRYCAPDPEEDFGEGYEGKQVVVENLRQLCVHRVANESGRPWAWWDFAMDYKLRCSMKEKKYSKACAEEVVASLGLSLEKVLACMGDPDADADNAVLSKEQEDQIGRGSRGDVTILPTLVINDVQYRGKLERTAVLRAVCAGFKEGTEPQVCLSHGEHQGLHFRRQDGESTMNF
;
A
#
# COMPACT_ATOMS: atom_id res chain seq x y z
N MET A 1 -13.04 10.01 16.97
CA MET A 1 -12.98 9.00 15.89
C MET A 1 -14.27 8.19 15.96
N PRO A 2 -14.80 7.65 14.85
CA PRO A 2 -15.89 6.68 14.91
C PRO A 2 -15.38 5.33 15.44
N HIS A 3 -16.24 4.55 16.10
CA HIS A 3 -15.95 3.22 16.65
C HIS A 3 -16.97 2.21 16.11
N PRO A 4 -16.82 1.75 14.85
CA PRO A 4 -17.80 0.89 14.22
C PRO A 4 -17.90 -0.49 14.90
N ASP A 5 -16.79 -0.99 15.44
CA ASP A 5 -16.72 -2.20 16.26
C ASP A 5 -15.60 -2.09 17.33
N GLU A 6 -15.18 -3.21 17.93
CA GLU A 6 -14.13 -3.27 18.97
C GLU A 6 -12.69 -3.22 18.40
N ARG A 7 -12.54 -3.14 17.08
CA ARG A 7 -11.28 -3.10 16.37
C ARG A 7 -11.07 -1.73 15.74
N VAL A 8 -9.81 -1.36 15.59
CA VAL A 8 -9.43 -0.17 14.81
C VAL A 8 -8.96 -0.61 13.44
N GLU A 9 -9.64 -0.18 12.38
CA GLU A 9 -9.14 -0.26 11.02
C GLU A 9 -8.26 0.96 10.74
N TYR A 10 -7.05 0.71 10.24
CA TYR A 10 -6.22 1.78 9.75
C TYR A 10 -5.54 1.40 8.44
N GLU A 11 -5.39 2.39 7.58
CA GLU A 11 -4.90 2.25 6.23
C GLU A 11 -3.74 3.19 6.01
N LEU A 12 -2.73 2.74 5.27
CA LEU A 12 -1.66 3.61 4.77
C LEU A 12 -1.72 3.64 3.25
N TRP A 13 -2.15 4.77 2.71
CA TRP A 13 -2.07 5.08 1.29
C TRP A 13 -0.67 5.59 0.97
N THR A 14 -0.01 4.96 0.00
CA THR A 14 1.39 5.18 -0.30
C THR A 14 1.77 4.85 -1.76
N ASN A 15 3.06 4.91 -2.07
CA ASN A 15 3.66 4.49 -3.33
C ASN A 15 5.00 3.76 -3.04
N SER A 16 5.36 2.80 -3.90
CA SER A 16 6.63 2.07 -3.83
C SER A 16 7.82 2.83 -4.44
N ASN A 17 7.59 3.94 -5.14
CA ASN A 17 8.64 4.89 -5.54
C ASN A 17 9.53 5.25 -4.34
N ASP A 18 10.86 5.17 -4.49
CA ASP A 18 11.86 5.59 -3.49
C ASP A 18 12.77 6.74 -3.96
N GLU A 19 12.50 7.34 -5.12
CA GLU A 19 13.24 8.46 -5.74
C GLU A 19 12.50 9.81 -5.70
N CYS A 20 11.55 9.99 -4.77
CA CYS A 20 10.85 11.27 -4.60
C CYS A 20 11.48 12.21 -3.55
N GLY A 21 12.79 12.07 -3.31
CA GLY A 21 13.55 12.91 -2.37
C GLY A 21 13.05 12.80 -0.92
N PRO A 22 13.02 13.92 -0.16
CA PRO A 22 12.69 13.90 1.27
C PRO A 22 11.32 13.29 1.61
N LEU A 23 10.35 13.36 0.70
CA LEU A 23 9.01 12.78 0.90
C LEU A 23 9.08 11.25 1.03
N CYS A 24 9.86 10.61 0.16
CA CYS A 24 10.06 9.15 0.16
C CYS A 24 10.87 8.71 1.39
N ASP A 25 11.85 9.53 1.81
CA ASP A 25 12.67 9.28 3.00
C ASP A 25 11.84 9.36 4.29
N GLU A 26 10.98 10.38 4.42
CA GLU A 26 10.06 10.52 5.57
C GLU A 26 9.08 9.35 5.66
N GLN A 27 8.52 8.94 4.51
CA GLN A 27 7.63 7.79 4.45
C GLN A 27 8.35 6.49 4.85
N ALA A 28 9.56 6.27 4.35
CA ALA A 28 10.37 5.10 4.72
C ALA A 28 10.73 5.11 6.21
N ALA A 29 11.08 6.27 6.77
CA ALA A 29 11.35 6.44 8.19
C ALA A 29 10.10 6.15 9.05
N PHE A 30 8.92 6.56 8.60
CA PHE A 30 7.67 6.22 9.26
C PHE A 30 7.42 4.71 9.26
N VAL A 31 7.47 4.04 8.09
CA VAL A 31 7.26 2.58 8.00
C VAL A 31 8.25 1.84 8.92
N ARG A 32 9.52 2.26 8.92
CA ARG A 32 10.57 1.69 9.78
C ARG A 32 10.26 1.86 11.26
N SER A 33 9.88 3.06 11.67
CA SER A 33 9.68 3.40 13.07
C SER A 33 8.37 2.85 13.64
N PHE A 34 7.33 2.70 12.80
CA PHE A 34 6.01 2.23 13.22
C PHE A 34 5.85 0.70 13.14
N ARG A 35 6.65 0.00 12.31
CA ARG A 35 6.63 -1.46 12.13
C ARG A 35 6.42 -2.25 13.44
N GLY A 36 7.18 -1.94 14.50
CA GLY A 36 7.06 -2.66 15.77
C GLY A 36 5.70 -2.51 16.44
N HIS A 37 5.13 -1.31 16.43
CA HIS A 37 3.80 -1.05 17.00
C HIS A 37 2.71 -1.71 16.16
N ALA A 38 2.81 -1.62 14.82
CA ALA A 38 1.89 -2.29 13.92
C ALA A 38 1.88 -3.81 14.13
N GLN A 39 3.07 -4.42 14.25
CA GLN A 39 3.21 -5.84 14.56
C GLN A 39 2.57 -6.23 15.89
N ILE A 40 2.73 -5.44 16.95
CA ILE A 40 2.08 -5.70 18.24
C ILE A 40 0.56 -5.64 18.10
N LEU A 41 0.05 -4.60 17.44
CA LEU A 41 -1.39 -4.39 17.24
C LEU A 41 -2.03 -5.52 16.42
N GLU A 42 -1.39 -5.95 15.34
CA GLU A 42 -1.89 -7.00 14.46
C GLU A 42 -1.74 -8.41 15.06
N ARG A 43 -0.62 -8.71 15.72
CA ARG A 43 -0.43 -10.00 16.41
C ARG A 43 -1.41 -10.20 17.57
N GLY A 44 -1.75 -9.12 18.26
CA GLY A 44 -2.76 -9.12 19.32
C GLY A 44 -4.20 -9.12 18.80
N GLY A 45 -4.42 -8.97 17.50
CA GLY A 45 -5.77 -8.85 16.92
C GLY A 45 -6.51 -7.56 17.26
N TYR A 46 -5.82 -6.56 17.82
CA TYR A 46 -6.40 -5.30 18.29
C TYR A 46 -6.77 -4.36 17.14
N ALA A 47 -5.98 -4.38 16.07
CA ALA A 47 -6.20 -3.50 14.92
C ALA A 47 -6.04 -4.27 13.61
N ARG A 48 -6.67 -3.77 12.55
CA ARG A 48 -6.54 -4.30 11.20
C ARG A 48 -5.86 -3.26 10.32
N PHE A 49 -4.68 -3.60 9.83
CA PHE A 49 -3.95 -2.78 8.87
C PHE A 49 -4.24 -3.21 7.43
N THR A 50 -4.42 -2.22 6.54
CA THR A 50 -4.44 -2.46 5.09
C THR A 50 -3.55 -1.43 4.37
N PRO A 51 -2.48 -1.86 3.66
CA PRO A 51 -1.73 -0.97 2.80
C PRO A 51 -2.52 -0.70 1.52
N HIS A 52 -2.47 0.54 1.05
CA HIS A 52 -3.07 0.95 -0.21
C HIS A 52 -2.04 1.71 -1.05
N TYR A 53 -2.14 1.56 -2.36
CA TYR A 53 -1.25 2.20 -3.32
C TYR A 53 -2.06 3.03 -4.28
N ILE A 54 -1.75 4.33 -4.32
CA ILE A 54 -2.44 5.24 -5.23
C ILE A 54 -2.21 4.79 -6.66
N THR A 55 -3.28 4.74 -7.44
CA THR A 55 -3.20 4.42 -8.86
C THR A 55 -3.76 5.58 -9.66
N TRP A 56 -2.91 6.16 -10.50
CA TRP A 56 -3.30 7.26 -11.37
C TRP A 56 -3.89 6.73 -12.67
N TYR A 57 -4.42 7.64 -13.47
CA TYR A 57 -4.92 7.36 -14.80
C TYR A 57 -4.35 8.37 -15.78
N CYS A 58 -4.17 7.96 -17.03
CA CYS A 58 -3.93 8.90 -18.11
C CYS A 58 -5.24 9.54 -18.57
N PRO A 59 -5.30 10.88 -18.66
CA PRO A 59 -6.39 11.55 -19.36
C PRO A 59 -6.46 11.09 -20.82
N GLU A 60 -7.67 11.08 -21.39
CA GLU A 60 -7.94 10.58 -22.74
C GLU A 60 -7.04 11.20 -23.81
N ALA A 61 -6.82 12.52 -23.73
CA ALA A 61 -6.01 13.26 -24.69
C ALA A 61 -4.54 12.83 -24.74
N PHE A 62 -4.01 12.20 -23.67
CA PHE A 62 -2.60 11.83 -23.56
C PHE A 62 -2.35 10.33 -23.70
N ARG A 63 -3.37 9.49 -23.94
CA ARG A 63 -3.20 8.02 -23.91
C ARG A 63 -2.20 7.46 -24.91
N LEU A 64 -2.09 8.08 -26.08
CA LEU A 64 -1.19 7.65 -27.15
C LEU A 64 0.20 8.28 -27.05
N THR A 65 0.43 9.16 -26.06
CA THR A 65 1.75 9.78 -25.89
C THR A 65 2.72 8.79 -25.25
N ARG A 66 4.00 8.97 -25.56
CA ARG A 66 5.08 8.17 -24.97
C ARG A 66 5.07 8.26 -23.44
N GLN A 67 4.76 9.44 -22.90
CA GLN A 67 4.63 9.67 -21.46
C GLN A 67 3.58 8.74 -20.86
N CYS A 68 2.35 8.70 -21.41
CA CYS A 68 1.35 7.79 -20.85
C CYS A 68 1.73 6.31 -20.99
N GLN A 69 2.37 5.95 -22.10
CA GLN A 69 2.76 4.57 -22.37
C GLN A 69 3.90 4.07 -21.47
N SER A 70 4.84 4.94 -21.06
CA SER A 70 5.89 4.57 -20.09
C SER A 70 5.34 4.50 -18.66
N GLN A 71 4.37 5.34 -18.32
CA GLN A 71 3.89 5.46 -16.94
C GLN A 71 2.80 4.45 -16.53
N CYS A 72 2.23 3.71 -17.49
CA CYS A 72 1.06 2.88 -17.22
C CYS A 72 1.11 1.48 -17.83
N ILE A 73 0.46 0.54 -17.15
CA ILE A 73 0.16 -0.81 -17.66
C ILE A 73 -1.29 -0.92 -18.16
N ASN A 74 -1.71 -2.12 -18.57
CA ASN A 74 -3.03 -2.44 -19.14
C ASN A 74 -3.29 -1.65 -20.43
N HIS A 75 -2.71 -2.11 -21.56
CA HIS A 75 -2.55 -1.46 -22.87
C HIS A 75 -3.74 -0.67 -23.47
N GLY A 76 -4.91 -0.70 -22.86
CA GLY A 76 -5.79 0.46 -22.76
C GLY A 76 -6.93 0.36 -23.74
N ARG A 77 -8.03 -0.24 -23.29
CA ARG A 77 -9.33 -0.09 -23.92
C ARG A 77 -10.24 0.72 -23.02
N TYR A 78 -10.21 2.04 -23.14
CA TYR A 78 -11.21 2.84 -22.46
C TYR A 78 -12.58 2.63 -23.12
N VAL A 79 -13.36 1.66 -22.65
CA VAL A 79 -14.77 1.60 -23.01
C VAL A 79 -15.48 2.52 -22.01
N VAL A 80 -15.81 3.73 -22.46
CA VAL A 80 -16.78 4.57 -21.77
C VAL A 80 -18.15 3.91 -21.93
N HIS A 81 -18.42 2.83 -21.20
CA HIS A 81 -19.79 2.35 -21.08
C HIS A 81 -20.54 3.27 -20.12
N ALA A 82 -20.97 4.43 -20.65
CA ALA A 82 -21.91 5.35 -20.01
C ALA A 82 -23.30 4.73 -19.68
N HIS A 83 -23.44 3.41 -19.85
CA HIS A 83 -24.66 2.63 -19.67
C HIS A 83 -24.66 1.71 -18.44
N THR A 84 -23.54 1.52 -17.73
CA THR A 84 -23.58 0.83 -16.43
C THR A 84 -24.24 1.75 -15.39
N ARG A 85 -25.16 1.19 -14.59
CA ARG A 85 -25.93 1.95 -13.58
C ARG A 85 -25.03 2.71 -12.59
N HIS A 86 -23.79 2.28 -12.41
CA HIS A 86 -22.77 2.90 -11.55
C HIS A 86 -22.23 4.26 -12.07
N CYS A 87 -22.30 4.52 -13.38
CA CYS A 87 -21.91 5.80 -13.99
C CYS A 87 -22.99 6.87 -13.99
N ARG A 88 -24.27 6.48 -13.87
CA ARG A 88 -25.42 7.39 -13.99
C ARG A 88 -25.75 8.06 -12.66
N SER A 89 -24.85 8.85 -12.11
CA SER A 89 -25.25 9.82 -11.07
C SER A 89 -25.24 11.23 -11.65
N ARG A 90 -26.44 11.77 -11.90
CA ARG A 90 -26.65 13.17 -12.35
C ARG A 90 -26.17 14.23 -11.34
N LYS A 91 -25.74 13.81 -10.14
CA LYS A 91 -25.28 14.69 -9.05
C LYS A 91 -23.75 14.68 -8.87
N LEU A 92 -22.99 13.87 -9.60
CA LEU A 92 -21.53 13.87 -9.50
C LEU A 92 -20.93 14.87 -10.49
N SER A 93 -19.91 15.62 -10.05
CA SER A 93 -19.10 16.42 -10.98
C SER A 93 -18.42 15.51 -12.01
N LEU A 94 -18.15 16.04 -13.21
CA LEU A 94 -17.57 15.29 -14.34
C LEU A 94 -16.31 14.50 -13.91
N VAL A 95 -15.46 15.07 -13.05
CA VAL A 95 -14.25 14.43 -12.50
C VAL A 95 -14.56 13.23 -11.60
N LYS A 96 -15.58 13.34 -10.73
CA LYS A 96 -16.01 12.22 -9.86
C LYS A 96 -16.71 11.13 -10.68
N SER A 97 -17.38 11.51 -11.77
CA SER A 97 -17.96 10.56 -12.74
C SER A 97 -16.87 9.79 -13.49
N LEU A 98 -15.83 10.46 -14.01
CA LEU A 98 -14.71 9.79 -14.69
C LEU A 98 -13.97 8.80 -13.79
N LYS A 99 -13.67 9.16 -12.54
CA LYS A 99 -13.03 8.23 -11.58
C LYS A 99 -13.88 6.98 -11.30
N ARG A 100 -15.20 7.13 -11.19
CA ARG A 100 -16.13 6.00 -10.94
C ARG A 100 -16.48 5.19 -12.18
N CYS A 101 -16.27 5.75 -13.38
CA CYS A 101 -16.65 5.13 -14.65
C CYS A 101 -15.51 4.37 -15.33
N CYS A 102 -14.32 4.39 -14.75
CA CYS A 102 -13.15 3.85 -15.42
C CYS A 102 -12.95 2.37 -15.15
N TRP A 103 -13.89 1.56 -15.65
CA TRP A 103 -13.80 0.10 -15.55
C TRP A 103 -12.64 -0.50 -16.37
N LEU A 104 -12.04 0.26 -17.31
CA LEU A 104 -10.91 -0.15 -18.13
C LEU A 104 -9.81 0.93 -18.20
N CYS A 105 -9.56 1.61 -17.08
CA CYS A 105 -8.46 2.57 -17.00
C CYS A 105 -7.12 1.85 -17.06
N ARG A 106 -6.16 2.49 -17.74
CA ARG A 106 -4.76 2.20 -17.49
C ARG A 106 -4.44 2.45 -16.01
N TYR A 107 -3.64 1.58 -15.42
CA TYR A 107 -3.11 1.77 -14.08
C TYR A 107 -1.75 2.45 -14.20
N CYS A 108 -1.63 3.65 -13.63
CA CYS A 108 -0.46 4.51 -13.81
C CYS A 108 0.19 4.89 -12.48
N ALA A 109 1.48 5.15 -12.52
CA ALA A 109 2.21 5.87 -11.48
C ALA A 109 2.96 7.06 -12.10
N PRO A 110 3.23 8.14 -11.36
CA PRO A 110 4.10 9.20 -11.85
C PRO A 110 5.51 8.65 -12.06
N ASP A 111 6.24 9.32 -12.94
CA ASP A 111 7.63 8.98 -13.19
C ASP A 111 8.44 9.19 -11.90
N PRO A 112 9.27 8.22 -11.47
CA PRO A 112 9.89 8.24 -10.16
C PRO A 112 10.80 9.43 -9.95
N GLU A 113 11.58 9.78 -10.98
CA GLU A 113 12.56 10.86 -11.02
C GLU A 113 12.03 12.15 -11.68
N GLU A 114 10.78 12.15 -12.16
CA GLU A 114 10.20 13.20 -13.00
C GLU A 114 10.98 13.46 -14.31
N ASP A 115 11.76 12.48 -14.76
CA ASP A 115 12.57 12.52 -15.99
C ASP A 115 12.32 11.28 -16.86
N PHE A 116 11.49 11.45 -17.90
CA PHE A 116 11.11 10.38 -18.82
C PHE A 116 12.26 9.85 -19.71
N GLY A 117 13.47 10.40 -19.62
CA GLY A 117 14.63 10.01 -20.42
C GLY A 117 15.56 8.99 -19.75
N GLU A 118 15.54 8.92 -18.42
CA GLU A 118 16.47 8.12 -17.61
C GLU A 118 15.71 7.44 -16.45
N GLY A 119 16.38 6.56 -15.70
CA GLY A 119 15.79 5.96 -14.51
C GLY A 119 14.74 4.88 -14.77
N TYR A 120 13.79 4.78 -13.86
CA TYR A 120 12.72 3.78 -13.89
C TYR A 120 11.43 4.39 -14.44
N GLU A 121 10.60 3.60 -15.13
CA GLU A 121 9.32 4.09 -15.64
C GLU A 121 8.21 3.85 -14.60
N GLY A 122 7.20 4.73 -14.55
CA GLY A 122 6.07 4.57 -13.62
C GLY A 122 5.31 3.25 -13.77
N LYS A 123 5.31 2.61 -14.95
CA LYS A 123 4.71 1.27 -15.08
C LYS A 123 5.41 0.23 -14.19
N GLN A 124 6.72 0.36 -13.97
CA GLN A 124 7.47 -0.52 -13.06
C GLN A 124 7.04 -0.29 -11.61
N VAL A 125 6.74 0.97 -11.26
CA VAL A 125 6.15 1.33 -9.97
C VAL A 125 4.76 0.73 -9.77
N VAL A 126 3.92 0.72 -10.81
CA VAL A 126 2.60 0.09 -10.74
C VAL A 126 2.72 -1.42 -10.51
N VAL A 127 3.65 -2.09 -11.18
CA VAL A 127 3.90 -3.53 -11.01
C VAL A 127 4.36 -3.86 -9.58
N GLU A 128 5.23 -3.04 -9.00
CA GLU A 128 5.66 -3.23 -7.61
C GLU A 128 4.55 -2.90 -6.61
N ASN A 129 3.75 -1.85 -6.83
CA ASN A 129 2.58 -1.54 -6.01
C ASN A 129 1.61 -2.74 -5.97
N LEU A 130 1.32 -3.34 -7.14
CA LEU A 130 0.54 -4.56 -7.27
C LEU A 130 1.15 -5.72 -6.48
N ARG A 131 2.48 -5.89 -6.53
CA ARG A 131 3.19 -6.92 -5.76
C ARG A 131 3.02 -6.73 -4.26
N GLN A 132 3.19 -5.52 -3.75
CA GLN A 132 3.08 -5.25 -2.31
C GLN A 132 1.65 -5.50 -1.78
N LEU A 133 0.63 -5.16 -2.56
CA LEU A 133 -0.77 -5.49 -2.28
C LEU A 133 -0.98 -7.01 -2.22
N CYS A 134 -0.43 -7.75 -3.17
CA CYS A 134 -0.51 -9.21 -3.19
C CYS A 134 0.29 -9.88 -2.06
N VAL A 135 1.44 -9.32 -1.67
CA VAL A 135 2.19 -9.75 -0.49
C VAL A 135 1.34 -9.58 0.77
N HIS A 136 0.65 -8.45 0.94
CA HIS A 136 -0.27 -8.26 2.08
C HIS A 136 -1.42 -9.26 2.07
N ARG A 137 -2.05 -9.52 0.91
CA ARG A 137 -3.09 -10.54 0.79
C ARG A 137 -2.59 -11.92 1.22
N VAL A 138 -1.45 -12.36 0.69
CA VAL A 138 -0.86 -13.67 1.02
C VAL A 138 -0.43 -13.73 2.49
N ALA A 139 0.12 -12.64 3.04
CA ALA A 139 0.45 -12.53 4.45
C ALA A 139 -0.80 -12.71 5.34
N ASN A 140 -1.93 -12.07 5.00
CA ASN A 140 -3.19 -12.25 5.71
C ASN A 140 -3.70 -13.70 5.63
N GLU A 141 -3.71 -14.30 4.44
CA GLU A 141 -4.13 -15.70 4.23
C GLU A 141 -3.25 -16.70 4.99
N SER A 142 -1.97 -16.37 5.21
CA SER A 142 -1.04 -17.18 6.01
C SER A 142 -1.19 -17.00 7.53
N GLY A 143 -2.13 -16.15 7.99
CA GLY A 143 -2.29 -15.81 9.41
C GLY A 143 -1.17 -14.93 9.97
N ARG A 144 -0.39 -14.26 9.10
CA ARG A 144 0.71 -13.37 9.46
C ARG A 144 0.52 -11.98 8.83
N PRO A 145 -0.60 -11.28 9.09
CA PRO A 145 -0.93 -9.99 8.45
C PRO A 145 0.19 -8.95 8.59
N TRP A 146 0.90 -8.98 9.71
CA TRP A 146 2.02 -8.08 10.02
C TRP A 146 3.29 -8.31 9.19
N ALA A 147 3.39 -9.40 8.41
CA ALA A 147 4.57 -9.71 7.60
C ALA A 147 4.77 -8.71 6.45
N TRP A 148 3.72 -7.99 6.04
CA TRP A 148 3.86 -6.91 5.06
C TRP A 148 4.81 -5.81 5.56
N TRP A 149 4.81 -5.48 6.86
CA TRP A 149 5.73 -4.47 7.40
C TRP A 149 7.20 -4.90 7.30
N ASP A 150 7.47 -6.20 7.41
CA ASP A 150 8.80 -6.75 7.19
C ASP A 150 9.16 -6.65 5.70
N PHE A 151 8.23 -7.01 4.81
CA PHE A 151 8.41 -6.92 3.36
C PHE A 151 8.67 -5.49 2.89
N ALA A 152 7.81 -4.54 3.24
CA ALA A 152 7.92 -3.15 2.81
C ALA A 152 9.25 -2.51 3.24
N MET A 153 9.75 -2.89 4.42
CA MET A 153 11.05 -2.45 4.91
C MET A 153 12.21 -3.12 4.19
N ASP A 154 12.20 -4.45 4.09
CA ASP A 154 13.29 -5.19 3.46
C ASP A 154 13.37 -4.89 1.97
N TYR A 155 12.25 -4.70 1.29
CA TYR A 155 12.19 -4.26 -0.10
C TYR A 155 12.83 -2.89 -0.28
N LYS A 156 12.44 -1.89 0.50
CA LYS A 156 13.05 -0.54 0.43
C LYS A 156 14.55 -0.55 0.71
N LEU A 157 15.03 -1.44 1.57
CA LEU A 157 16.45 -1.56 1.90
C LEU A 157 17.26 -2.31 0.85
N ARG A 158 16.67 -3.31 0.17
CA ARG A 158 17.40 -4.22 -0.74
C ARG A 158 17.19 -3.90 -2.22
N CYS A 159 16.04 -3.32 -2.58
CA CYS A 159 15.58 -3.15 -3.97
C CYS A 159 15.45 -1.68 -4.38
N SER A 160 16.42 -0.86 -3.97
CA SER A 160 16.37 0.60 -4.21
C SER A 160 16.58 0.95 -5.69
N MET A 161 15.86 1.98 -6.17
CA MET A 161 16.10 2.59 -7.48
C MET A 161 17.48 3.24 -7.56
N LYS A 162 17.96 3.89 -6.47
CA LYS A 162 19.30 4.52 -6.37
C LYS A 162 20.42 3.53 -6.70
N GLU A 163 20.27 2.29 -6.24
CA GLU A 163 21.22 1.21 -6.47
C GLU A 163 20.95 0.41 -7.74
N LYS A 164 19.96 0.82 -8.55
CA LYS A 164 19.48 0.13 -9.76
C LYS A 164 19.03 -1.32 -9.49
N LYS A 165 18.47 -1.56 -8.31
CA LYS A 165 17.99 -2.88 -7.86
C LYS A 165 16.47 -3.02 -7.88
N TYR A 166 15.75 -1.99 -8.29
CA TYR A 166 14.29 -1.99 -8.39
C TYR A 166 13.83 -2.93 -9.52
N SER A 167 13.67 -4.21 -9.19
CA SER A 167 13.50 -5.28 -10.16
C SER A 167 12.62 -6.39 -9.62
N LYS A 168 11.99 -7.13 -10.53
CA LYS A 168 11.19 -8.32 -10.20
C LYS A 168 12.00 -9.32 -9.37
N ALA A 169 13.22 -9.66 -9.81
CA ALA A 169 14.06 -10.64 -9.13
C ALA A 169 14.36 -10.24 -7.67
N CYS A 170 14.72 -8.97 -7.43
CA CYS A 170 14.98 -8.49 -6.08
C CYS A 170 13.73 -8.61 -5.19
N ALA A 171 12.55 -8.24 -5.71
CA ALA A 171 11.30 -8.33 -4.96
C ALA A 171 10.97 -9.77 -4.58
N GLU A 172 11.15 -10.71 -5.51
CA GLU A 172 10.87 -12.14 -5.29
C GLU A 172 11.80 -12.77 -4.26
N GLU A 173 13.08 -12.37 -4.24
CA GLU A 173 14.04 -12.77 -3.20
C GLU A 173 13.61 -12.27 -1.81
N VAL A 174 13.08 -11.05 -1.71
CA VAL A 174 12.56 -10.52 -0.44
C VAL A 174 11.37 -11.35 0.03
N VAL A 175 10.39 -11.63 -0.85
CA VAL A 175 9.24 -12.50 -0.54
C VAL A 175 9.71 -13.85 -0.01
N ALA A 176 10.65 -14.50 -0.72
CA ALA A 176 11.19 -15.80 -0.33
C ALA A 176 11.89 -15.74 1.03
N SER A 177 12.68 -14.69 1.28
CA SER A 177 13.43 -14.52 2.54
C SER A 177 12.54 -14.35 3.78
N LEU A 178 11.27 -13.96 3.60
CA LEU A 178 10.27 -13.83 4.66
C LEU A 178 9.42 -15.10 4.86
N GLY A 179 9.65 -16.13 4.03
CA GLY A 179 8.92 -17.39 4.05
C GLY A 179 7.48 -17.27 3.54
N LEU A 180 7.20 -16.29 2.67
CA LEU A 180 5.90 -16.16 2.01
C LEU A 180 5.89 -16.94 0.69
N SER A 181 4.72 -17.45 0.29
CA SER A 181 4.58 -18.21 -0.95
C SER A 181 4.67 -17.28 -2.16
N LEU A 182 5.81 -17.31 -2.85
CA LEU A 182 6.01 -16.56 -4.10
C LEU A 182 4.97 -16.96 -5.15
N GLU A 183 4.66 -18.26 -5.27
CA GLU A 183 3.63 -18.77 -6.18
C GLU A 183 2.27 -18.08 -5.97
N LYS A 184 1.81 -17.98 -4.71
CA LYS A 184 0.55 -17.30 -4.40
C LYS A 184 0.61 -15.80 -4.67
N VAL A 185 1.75 -15.16 -4.43
CA VAL A 185 1.95 -13.74 -4.75
C VAL A 185 1.82 -13.53 -6.25
N LEU A 186 2.53 -14.32 -7.07
CA LEU A 186 2.46 -14.24 -8.53
C LEU A 186 1.05 -14.56 -9.06
N ALA A 187 0.38 -15.56 -8.49
CA ALA A 187 -1.00 -15.89 -8.83
C ALA A 187 -1.97 -14.74 -8.50
N CYS A 188 -1.76 -14.03 -7.38
CA CYS A 188 -2.54 -12.84 -7.04
C CYS A 188 -2.29 -11.68 -8.00
N MET A 189 -1.03 -11.48 -8.43
CA MET A 189 -0.69 -10.42 -9.38
C MET A 189 -1.29 -10.66 -10.76
N GLY A 190 -1.36 -11.93 -11.18
CA GLY A 190 -1.73 -12.30 -12.54
C GLY A 190 -0.66 -11.86 -13.54
N ASP A 191 -1.07 -11.61 -14.79
CA ASP A 191 -0.22 -11.01 -15.80
C ASP A 191 -0.40 -9.47 -15.80
N PRO A 192 0.59 -8.70 -15.31
CA PRO A 192 0.49 -7.23 -15.27
C PRO A 192 0.61 -6.59 -16.67
N ASP A 193 1.13 -7.30 -17.66
CA ASP A 193 1.30 -6.80 -19.02
C ASP A 193 0.10 -7.13 -19.92
N ALA A 194 -0.87 -7.91 -19.41
CA ALA A 194 -2.08 -8.22 -20.13
C ALA A 194 -2.90 -6.95 -20.45
N ASP A 195 -3.50 -6.90 -21.64
CA ASP A 195 -4.55 -5.92 -22.00
C ASP A 195 -5.90 -6.35 -21.39
N ALA A 196 -5.92 -6.46 -20.07
CA ALA A 196 -7.08 -6.91 -19.29
C ALA A 196 -7.12 -6.22 -17.93
N ASP A 197 -8.32 -6.15 -17.34
CA ASP A 197 -8.50 -5.58 -16.02
C ASP A 197 -7.79 -6.41 -14.95
N ASN A 198 -7.08 -5.72 -14.08
CA ASN A 198 -6.46 -6.32 -12.90
C ASN A 198 -7.37 -6.07 -11.70
N ALA A 199 -7.92 -7.14 -11.11
CA ALA A 199 -8.89 -7.02 -10.03
C ALA A 199 -8.32 -6.34 -8.77
N VAL A 200 -7.01 -6.49 -8.51
CA VAL A 200 -6.34 -5.85 -7.36
C VAL A 200 -6.23 -4.35 -7.59
N LEU A 201 -5.70 -3.93 -8.73
CA LEU A 201 -5.55 -2.50 -9.05
C LEU A 201 -6.89 -1.78 -9.28
N SER A 202 -7.89 -2.48 -9.84
CA SER A 202 -9.24 -1.95 -9.97
C SER A 202 -9.85 -1.63 -8.60
N LYS A 203 -9.64 -2.52 -7.63
CA LYS A 203 -10.09 -2.31 -6.26
C LYS A 203 -9.39 -1.12 -5.61
N GLU A 204 -8.10 -0.91 -5.85
CA GLU A 204 -7.39 0.28 -5.36
C GLU A 204 -7.99 1.58 -5.90
N GLN A 205 -8.33 1.63 -7.19
CA GLN A 205 -8.99 2.80 -7.78
C GLN A 205 -10.37 3.05 -7.16
N GLU A 206 -11.14 2.01 -6.87
CA GLU A 206 -12.43 2.12 -6.19
C GLU A 206 -12.28 2.61 -4.74
N ASP A 207 -11.34 2.04 -3.99
CA ASP A 207 -11.09 2.36 -2.59
C ASP A 207 -10.45 3.75 -2.42
N GLN A 208 -9.79 4.28 -3.46
CA GLN A 208 -9.25 5.64 -3.47
C GLN A 208 -10.35 6.69 -3.48
N ILE A 209 -11.52 6.38 -4.06
CA ILE A 209 -12.68 7.28 -4.09
C ILE A 209 -13.36 7.28 -2.72
N GLY A 210 -13.47 8.47 -2.13
CA GLY A 210 -14.03 8.61 -0.80
C GLY A 210 -15.46 8.11 -0.69
N ARG A 211 -15.75 7.42 0.41
CA ARG A 211 -17.11 7.13 0.86
C ARG A 211 -17.48 8.12 1.98
N GLY A 212 -18.75 8.48 2.07
CA GLY A 212 -19.26 9.38 3.10
C GLY A 212 -18.47 10.68 3.25
N SER A 213 -17.98 10.95 4.46
CA SER A 213 -17.22 12.15 4.83
C SER A 213 -15.70 12.02 4.65
N ARG A 214 -15.16 10.84 4.30
CA ARG A 214 -13.70 10.63 4.18
C ARG A 214 -13.08 11.53 3.12
N GLY A 215 -13.77 11.69 1.99
CA GLY A 215 -13.19 12.30 0.78
C GLY A 215 -12.24 11.35 0.03
N ASP A 216 -11.90 11.73 -1.20
CA ASP A 216 -10.94 10.99 -2.03
C ASP A 216 -9.54 11.07 -1.41
N VAL A 217 -8.74 10.02 -1.58
CA VAL A 217 -7.30 10.10 -1.33
C VAL A 217 -6.61 10.61 -2.59
N THR A 218 -5.99 11.78 -2.49
CA THR A 218 -5.32 12.44 -3.63
C THR A 218 -3.89 12.89 -3.33
N ILE A 219 -3.44 12.71 -2.09
CA ILE A 219 -2.12 13.13 -1.61
C ILE A 219 -1.48 11.95 -0.90
N LEU A 220 -0.17 11.78 -1.05
CA LEU A 220 0.61 10.73 -0.41
C LEU A 220 1.72 11.31 0.48
N PRO A 221 2.13 10.59 1.54
CA PRO A 221 1.41 9.47 2.14
C PRO A 221 0.13 9.96 2.86
N THR A 222 -0.91 9.14 2.90
CA THR A 222 -2.14 9.44 3.66
C THR A 222 -2.47 8.27 4.59
N LEU A 223 -2.62 8.56 5.89
CA LEU A 223 -3.12 7.58 6.86
C LEU A 223 -4.64 7.77 7.03
N VAL A 224 -5.40 6.69 7.03
CA VAL A 224 -6.84 6.68 7.34
C VAL A 224 -7.05 5.83 8.59
N ILE A 225 -7.87 6.29 9.52
CA ILE A 225 -8.23 5.56 10.75
C ILE A 225 -9.75 5.57 10.86
N ASN A 226 -10.38 4.39 10.88
CA ASN A 226 -11.83 4.20 10.90
C ASN A 226 -12.56 5.10 9.88
N ASP A 227 -12.16 5.04 8.59
CA ASP A 227 -12.71 5.83 7.48
C ASP A 227 -12.53 7.37 7.62
N VAL A 228 -11.60 7.84 8.45
CA VAL A 228 -11.25 9.26 8.61
C VAL A 228 -9.79 9.49 8.24
N GLN A 229 -9.53 10.40 7.29
CA GLN A 229 -8.16 10.78 6.92
C GLN A 229 -7.48 11.52 8.10
N TYR A 230 -6.33 11.01 8.51
CA TYR A 230 -5.45 11.64 9.50
C TYR A 230 -4.73 12.83 8.87
N ARG A 231 -4.75 13.97 9.56
CA ARG A 231 -4.17 15.25 9.08
C ARG A 231 -2.88 15.68 9.79
N GLY A 232 -2.33 14.83 10.66
CA GLY A 232 -1.08 15.11 11.35
C GLY A 232 0.15 14.57 10.61
N LYS A 233 1.33 14.84 11.17
CA LYS A 233 2.59 14.27 10.66
C LYS A 233 2.66 12.77 10.96
N LEU A 234 3.15 11.97 10.01
CA LEU A 234 3.33 10.53 10.18
C LEU A 234 4.56 10.22 11.06
N GLU A 235 4.45 10.51 12.35
CA GLU A 235 5.44 10.16 13.35
C GLU A 235 4.95 9.01 14.22
N ARG A 236 5.84 8.09 14.57
CA ARG A 236 5.55 6.87 15.35
C ARG A 236 4.61 7.13 16.53
N THR A 237 4.94 8.08 17.39
CA THR A 237 4.17 8.36 18.62
C THR A 237 2.84 9.06 18.32
N ALA A 238 2.82 9.97 17.35
CA ALA A 238 1.61 10.70 16.97
C ALA A 238 0.58 9.77 16.31
N VAL A 239 1.05 8.89 15.42
CA VAL A 239 0.23 7.88 14.75
C VAL A 239 -0.25 6.83 15.74
N LEU A 240 0.60 6.32 16.65
CA LEU A 240 0.18 5.39 17.69
C LEU A 240 -0.96 5.99 18.52
N ARG A 241 -0.81 7.23 18.99
CA ARG A 241 -1.87 7.93 19.75
C ARG A 241 -3.16 8.07 18.94
N ALA A 242 -3.06 8.37 17.65
CA ALA A 242 -4.23 8.50 16.79
C ALA A 242 -4.96 7.16 16.59
N VAL A 243 -4.22 6.06 16.37
CA VAL A 243 -4.78 4.70 16.29
C VAL A 243 -5.39 4.30 17.64
N CYS A 244 -4.71 4.60 18.74
CA CYS A 244 -5.19 4.32 20.08
C CYS A 244 -6.49 5.08 20.43
N ALA A 245 -6.62 6.33 19.95
CA ALA A 245 -7.86 7.10 20.08
C ALA A 245 -9.01 6.55 19.19
N GLY A 246 -8.74 5.56 18.34
CA GLY A 246 -9.73 4.82 17.57
C GLY A 246 -10.39 3.68 18.34
N PHE A 247 -9.85 3.26 19.49
CA PHE A 247 -10.49 2.24 20.34
C PHE A 247 -11.60 2.86 21.18
N LYS A 248 -12.57 2.03 21.57
CA LYS A 248 -13.58 2.42 22.54
C LYS A 248 -12.92 2.62 23.91
N GLU A 249 -13.38 3.60 24.67
CA GLU A 249 -12.88 3.89 26.02
C GLU A 249 -12.91 2.61 26.90
N GLY A 250 -11.77 2.30 27.51
CA GLY A 250 -11.58 1.13 28.37
C GLY A 250 -11.24 -0.17 27.62
N THR A 251 -11.14 -0.15 26.28
CA THR A 251 -10.78 -1.31 25.45
C THR A 251 -9.38 -1.19 24.84
N GLU A 252 -8.65 -0.13 25.17
CA GLU A 252 -7.33 0.14 24.63
C GLU A 252 -6.32 -0.96 25.04
N PRO A 253 -5.53 -1.51 24.10
CA PRO A 253 -4.49 -2.46 24.43
C PRO A 253 -3.35 -1.80 25.21
N GLN A 254 -2.55 -2.60 25.94
CA GLN A 254 -1.44 -2.09 26.77
C GLN A 254 -0.43 -1.23 25.99
N VAL A 255 -0.23 -1.51 24.70
CA VAL A 255 0.64 -0.71 23.82
C VAL A 255 0.18 0.76 23.71
N CYS A 256 -1.09 1.06 23.97
CA CYS A 256 -1.64 2.41 24.02
C CYS A 256 -1.39 3.13 25.36
N LEU A 257 -1.12 2.38 26.43
CA LEU A 257 -0.92 2.89 27.78
C LEU A 257 0.56 3.05 28.13
N SER A 258 1.44 2.29 27.46
CA SER A 258 2.88 2.44 27.58
C SER A 258 3.35 3.74 26.92
N HIS A 259 3.50 4.80 27.73
CA HIS A 259 4.07 6.06 27.30
C HIS A 259 5.57 5.91 26.97
N GLY A 260 5.90 5.52 25.73
CA GLY A 260 7.23 5.76 25.15
C GLY A 260 8.41 4.97 25.73
N GLU A 261 8.20 3.88 26.46
CA GLU A 261 9.31 3.02 26.87
C GLU A 261 9.74 2.10 25.72
N HIS A 262 10.93 2.40 25.19
CA HIS A 262 11.69 1.53 24.32
C HIS A 262 12.01 0.21 25.05
N GLN A 263 11.10 -0.75 25.03
CA GLN A 263 11.51 -2.14 25.21
C GLN A 263 11.95 -2.66 23.84
N GLY A 264 13.27 -2.75 23.67
CA GLY A 264 13.88 -3.50 22.59
C GLY A 264 13.39 -4.94 22.66
N LEU A 265 12.34 -5.25 21.91
CA LEU A 265 11.92 -6.61 21.62
C LEU A 265 12.98 -7.23 20.73
N HIS A 266 14.00 -7.81 21.37
CA HIS A 266 14.83 -8.84 20.76
C HIS A 266 13.89 -9.98 20.35
N PHE A 267 13.55 -10.04 19.07
CA PHE A 267 13.02 -11.24 18.44
C PHE A 267 14.10 -12.32 18.56
N ARG A 268 13.96 -13.23 19.54
CA ARG A 268 14.66 -14.53 19.47
C ARG A 268 14.10 -15.26 18.25
N ARG A 269 14.93 -15.49 17.25
CA ARG A 269 14.74 -16.59 16.32
C ARG A 269 14.71 -17.87 17.17
N GLN A 270 13.61 -18.61 17.10
CA GLN A 270 13.61 -20.01 17.50
C GLN A 270 14.26 -20.77 16.34
N ASP A 271 15.59 -20.82 16.34
CA ASP A 271 16.33 -21.82 15.58
C ASP A 271 16.61 -22.98 16.54
N GLY A 272 16.23 -24.16 16.10
CA GLY A 272 16.11 -25.37 16.89
C GLY A 272 17.43 -25.90 17.46
N GLU A 273 17.25 -26.75 18.47
CA GLU A 273 18.24 -27.66 19.04
C GLU A 273 19.21 -28.23 18.00
N SER A 274 20.50 -28.02 18.25
CA SER A 274 21.52 -29.00 17.91
C SER A 274 22.51 -29.04 19.05
N THR A 275 22.35 -30.07 19.86
CA THR A 275 23.31 -30.60 20.81
C THR A 275 24.67 -30.81 20.12
N MET A 276 25.75 -30.32 20.73
CA MET A 276 26.98 -31.09 20.81
C MET A 276 27.79 -30.66 22.04
N ASN A 277 28.10 -31.66 22.85
CA ASN A 277 28.91 -31.60 24.06
C ASN A 277 30.40 -31.50 23.74
N PHE A 278 31.12 -30.94 24.72
CA PHE A 278 32.57 -30.79 24.92
C PHE A 278 33.27 -29.62 24.22
#